data_AF-A0A2A6F7L1-F1
#
_entry.id   AF-A0A2A6F7L1-F1
#
_cell.length_a   1.000
_cell.length_b   1.000
_cell.length_c   1.000
_cell.angle_alpha   90.00
_cell.angle_beta   90.00
_cell.angle_gamma   90.00
#
_symmetry.space_group_name_H-M   'P 1'
#
loop_
_entity.id
_entity.type
_entity.pdbx_description
1 polymer ?
#
loop_
_entity_poly.entity_id
_entity_poly.type
_entity_poly.pdbx_seq_one_letter_code
_entity_poly.pdbx_strand_id
1 'polypeptide(L)'
;GDGGHGGAGGNASATATASSIIETTGENSFGILVDASGGNGGTGGNAVSAGYANAGEGGNGGNAGAANGSNAGQITTGGRFSYGMIVRSAGGRGGDGNTSASIFVGNGSNGGAPTGGGNASGENSGEITTRGDFASGLVVQSVGGAGGSGGGAFGLFGGGGSGADGNNGGTATATNTNRITTSGIGAIGMLVESIGGGGGDGGGAAGIVSVGGIGAGGGTAG
;
A
#
# COMPACT_ATOMS: atom_id res chain seq x y z
N GLY A 1 11.74 5.27 -21.36
CA GLY A 1 10.31 5.61 -21.36
C GLY A 1 9.81 5.45 -19.95
N ASP A 2 9.04 6.40 -19.46
CA ASP A 2 8.67 6.45 -18.05
C ASP A 2 7.55 5.47 -17.71
N GLY A 3 7.46 5.11 -16.43
CA GLY A 3 6.41 4.28 -15.90
C GLY A 3 5.06 5.00 -15.90
N GLY A 4 3.99 4.27 -16.18
CA GLY A 4 2.63 4.82 -16.09
C GLY A 4 2.22 5.14 -14.64
N HIS A 5 1.39 6.15 -14.45
CA HIS A 5 0.84 6.46 -13.13
C HIS A 5 -0.23 5.47 -12.70
N GLY A 6 -0.30 5.19 -11.40
CA GLY A 6 -1.38 4.42 -10.80
C GLY A 6 -2.71 5.17 -10.82
N GLY A 7 -3.82 4.45 -11.00
CA GLY A 7 -5.17 5.03 -10.93
C GLY A 7 -5.60 5.34 -9.49
N ALA A 8 -6.47 6.33 -9.30
CA ALA A 8 -7.06 6.58 -7.99
C ALA A 8 -8.06 5.48 -7.59
N GLY A 9 -8.03 5.05 -6.32
CA GLY A 9 -8.87 3.96 -5.81
C GLY A 9 -10.34 4.31 -5.65
N GLY A 10 -10.63 5.60 -5.43
CA GLY A 10 -11.98 6.07 -5.10
C GLY A 10 -12.43 5.64 -3.70
N ASN A 11 -13.56 6.18 -3.25
CA ASN A 11 -14.12 5.82 -1.94
C ASN A 11 -14.82 4.45 -2.02
N ALA A 12 -14.69 3.65 -0.96
CA ALA A 12 -15.37 2.38 -0.83
C ALA A 12 -16.23 2.35 0.44
N SER A 13 -17.39 1.72 0.36
CA SER A 13 -18.25 1.49 1.53
C SER A 13 -19.04 0.20 1.44
N ALA A 14 -19.32 -0.40 2.60
CA ALA A 14 -20.22 -1.52 2.74
C ALA A 14 -21.04 -1.40 4.03
N THR A 15 -22.33 -1.72 3.95
CA THR A 15 -23.26 -1.61 5.07
C THR A 15 -24.08 -2.90 5.19
N ALA A 16 -23.98 -3.55 6.36
CA ALA A 16 -24.89 -4.61 6.76
C ALA A 16 -25.93 -4.05 7.75
N THR A 17 -27.21 -4.22 7.42
CA THR A 17 -28.33 -3.77 8.26
C THR A 17 -28.63 -4.80 9.36
N ALA A 18 -29.49 -4.45 10.33
CA ALA A 18 -29.89 -5.34 11.42
C ALA A 18 -30.51 -6.68 10.97
N SER A 19 -31.06 -6.75 9.75
CA SER A 19 -31.60 -7.98 9.17
C SER A 19 -30.56 -8.83 8.41
N SER A 20 -29.33 -8.34 8.28
CA SER A 20 -28.28 -9.04 7.52
C SER A 20 -27.73 -10.21 8.32
N ILE A 21 -27.61 -11.37 7.66
CA ILE A 21 -26.92 -12.55 8.16
C ILE A 21 -25.84 -12.90 7.13
N ILE A 22 -24.58 -12.79 7.52
CA ILE A 22 -23.41 -13.10 6.68
C ILE A 22 -22.69 -14.29 7.30
N GLU A 23 -22.61 -15.40 6.58
CA GLU A 23 -21.90 -16.61 7.03
C GLU A 23 -20.86 -17.04 5.99
N THR A 24 -19.62 -17.25 6.43
CA THR A 24 -18.53 -17.81 5.61
C THR A 24 -17.78 -18.88 6.39
N THR A 25 -17.32 -19.93 5.73
CA THR A 25 -16.74 -21.12 6.42
C THR A 25 -15.37 -21.56 5.91
N GLY A 26 -14.85 -20.94 4.84
CA GLY A 26 -13.57 -21.28 4.23
C GLY A 26 -12.37 -20.58 4.89
N GLU A 27 -11.17 -21.13 4.71
CA GLU A 27 -9.95 -20.39 5.07
C GLU A 27 -9.84 -19.08 4.28
N ASN A 28 -9.28 -18.04 4.90
CA ASN A 28 -9.10 -16.72 4.30
C ASN A 28 -10.42 -16.10 3.78
N SER A 29 -11.53 -16.35 4.47
CA SER A 29 -12.84 -15.79 4.15
C SER A 29 -13.12 -14.48 4.88
N PHE A 30 -13.91 -13.60 4.25
CA PHE A 30 -14.27 -12.29 4.79
C PHE A 30 -15.78 -12.18 4.90
N GLY A 31 -16.30 -11.69 6.04
CA GLY A 31 -17.70 -11.32 6.15
C GLY A 31 -17.98 -10.03 5.36
N ILE A 32 -17.30 -8.95 5.74
CA ILE A 32 -17.32 -7.67 5.01
C ILE A 32 -15.89 -7.26 4.68
N LEU A 33 -15.62 -6.95 3.41
CA LEU A 33 -14.38 -6.34 2.94
C LEU A 33 -14.70 -5.00 2.29
N VAL A 34 -14.10 -3.94 2.83
CA VAL A 34 -14.08 -2.60 2.22
C VAL A 34 -12.63 -2.25 1.91
N ASP A 35 -12.33 -2.05 0.62
CA ASP A 35 -10.98 -1.72 0.15
C ASP A 35 -11.02 -0.50 -0.77
N ALA A 36 -10.44 0.61 -0.32
CA ALA A 36 -10.36 1.88 -1.04
C ALA A 36 -8.91 2.16 -1.51
N SER A 37 -8.27 1.17 -2.12
CA SER A 37 -6.85 1.21 -2.49
C SER A 37 -6.58 1.92 -3.82
N GLY A 38 -5.59 2.80 -3.83
CA GLY A 38 -5.04 3.38 -5.06
C GLY A 38 -4.12 2.42 -5.81
N GLY A 39 -4.03 2.60 -7.13
CA GLY A 39 -3.17 1.79 -7.99
C GLY A 39 -1.69 2.13 -7.83
N ASN A 40 -0.82 1.15 -8.04
CA ASN A 40 0.62 1.38 -8.04
C ASN A 40 1.09 2.05 -9.34
N GLY A 41 2.14 2.86 -9.24
CA GLY A 41 2.86 3.35 -10.41
C GLY A 41 3.70 2.27 -11.08
N GLY A 42 3.89 2.40 -12.39
CA GLY A 42 4.68 1.47 -13.20
C GLY A 42 6.18 1.75 -13.12
N THR A 43 6.98 0.74 -13.41
CA THR A 43 8.44 0.87 -13.49
C THR A 43 8.84 1.61 -14.76
N GLY A 44 9.86 2.47 -14.65
CA GLY A 44 10.49 3.11 -15.79
C GLY A 44 11.30 2.15 -16.66
N GLY A 45 11.60 2.56 -17.90
CA GLY A 45 12.34 1.76 -18.87
C GLY A 45 13.85 1.96 -18.80
N ASN A 46 14.61 0.94 -19.20
CA ASN A 46 16.06 1.03 -19.36
C ASN A 46 16.47 1.97 -20.49
N ALA A 47 17.70 2.48 -20.43
CA ALA A 47 18.31 3.21 -21.54
C ALA A 47 19.72 2.69 -21.84
N VAL A 48 20.02 2.47 -23.12
CA VAL A 48 21.36 2.07 -23.59
C VAL A 48 21.76 2.98 -24.75
N SER A 49 22.95 3.59 -24.65
CA SER A 49 23.45 4.53 -25.66
C SER A 49 24.97 4.60 -25.66
N ALA A 50 25.61 4.82 -26.81
CA ALA A 50 27.05 5.07 -26.85
C ALA A 50 27.43 6.43 -26.25
N GLY A 51 26.56 7.43 -26.36
CA GLY A 51 26.81 8.80 -25.91
C GLY A 51 26.26 9.05 -24.51
N TYR A 52 25.01 9.52 -24.51
CA TYR A 52 24.23 9.87 -23.32
C TYR A 52 23.07 8.90 -23.19
N ALA A 53 22.88 8.33 -22.01
CA ALA A 53 21.76 7.45 -21.67
C ALA A 53 21.04 7.96 -20.42
N ASN A 54 19.73 8.17 -20.52
CA ASN A 54 18.86 8.51 -19.40
C ASN A 54 17.75 7.46 -19.33
N ALA A 55 17.68 6.72 -18.24
CA ALA A 55 16.60 5.77 -18.01
C ALA A 55 15.27 6.50 -17.79
N GLY A 56 14.15 5.80 -17.97
CA GLY A 56 12.83 6.35 -17.68
C GLY A 56 12.53 6.32 -16.19
N GLU A 57 11.86 7.34 -15.68
CA GLU A 57 11.46 7.44 -14.27
C GLU A 57 10.35 6.45 -13.93
N GLY A 58 10.26 6.11 -12.63
CA GLY A 58 9.12 5.38 -12.11
C GLY A 58 7.86 6.23 -12.11
N GLY A 59 6.71 5.62 -12.41
CA GLY A 59 5.42 6.31 -12.35
C GLY A 59 4.98 6.53 -10.90
N ASN A 60 4.30 7.64 -10.63
CA ASN A 60 3.67 7.86 -9.32
C ASN A 60 2.54 6.85 -9.03
N GLY A 61 2.35 6.51 -7.75
CA GLY A 61 1.17 5.80 -7.26
C GLY A 61 -0.10 6.65 -7.37
N GLY A 62 -1.27 6.01 -7.25
CA GLY A 62 -2.57 6.65 -7.23
C GLY A 62 -3.13 6.79 -5.81
N ASN A 63 -3.85 7.88 -5.55
CA ASN A 63 -4.42 8.15 -4.23
C ASN A 63 -5.42 7.08 -3.81
N ALA A 64 -5.37 6.70 -2.53
CA ALA A 64 -6.44 5.96 -1.88
C ALA A 64 -7.70 6.83 -1.74
N GLY A 65 -8.86 6.19 -1.55
CA GLY A 65 -10.07 6.88 -1.09
C GLY A 65 -10.38 6.59 0.37
N ALA A 66 -11.49 7.16 0.87
CA ALA A 66 -12.01 6.83 2.18
C ALA A 66 -12.67 5.44 2.17
N ALA A 67 -12.38 4.61 3.17
CA ALA A 67 -12.96 3.29 3.37
C ALA A 67 -13.91 3.32 4.57
N ASN A 68 -15.18 2.97 4.38
CA ASN A 68 -16.20 3.01 5.44
C ASN A 68 -16.99 1.69 5.51
N GLY A 69 -16.80 0.92 6.59
CA GLY A 69 -17.57 -0.30 6.87
C GLY A 69 -18.54 -0.10 8.03
N SER A 70 -19.78 -0.55 7.87
CA SER A 70 -20.80 -0.50 8.93
C SER A 70 -21.53 -1.84 9.05
N ASN A 71 -21.62 -2.39 10.26
CA ASN A 71 -22.39 -3.60 10.56
C ASN A 71 -23.38 -3.35 11.68
N ALA A 72 -24.65 -3.64 11.41
CA ALA A 72 -25.71 -3.78 12.41
C ALA A 72 -26.27 -5.21 12.48
N GLY A 73 -25.86 -6.11 11.58
CA GLY A 73 -26.36 -7.48 11.47
C GLY A 73 -25.49 -8.53 12.17
N GLN A 74 -25.74 -9.81 11.88
CA GLN A 74 -24.92 -10.92 12.34
C GLN A 74 -23.89 -11.32 11.28
N ILE A 75 -22.63 -11.39 11.69
CA ILE A 75 -21.52 -11.90 10.87
C ILE A 75 -20.92 -13.10 11.59
N THR A 76 -20.88 -14.25 10.93
CA THR A 76 -20.15 -15.43 11.37
C THR A 76 -19.12 -15.83 10.33
N THR A 77 -17.85 -15.85 10.69
CA THR A 77 -16.78 -16.36 9.82
C THR A 77 -16.05 -17.52 10.47
N GLY A 78 -15.71 -18.52 9.67
CA GLY A 78 -14.99 -19.72 10.07
C GLY A 78 -13.81 -19.98 9.15
N GLY A 79 -12.78 -20.66 9.65
CA GLY A 79 -11.55 -20.95 8.92
C GLY A 79 -10.37 -20.09 9.41
N ARG A 80 -9.15 -20.56 9.12
CA ARG A 80 -7.91 -19.84 9.48
C ARG A 80 -7.81 -18.54 8.69
N PHE A 81 -7.22 -17.50 9.28
CA PHE A 81 -7.05 -16.19 8.64
C PHE A 81 -8.36 -15.56 8.14
N SER A 82 -9.51 -15.90 8.76
CA SER A 82 -10.80 -15.32 8.38
C SER A 82 -11.06 -13.99 9.10
N TYR A 83 -11.82 -13.10 8.48
CA TYR A 83 -12.10 -11.77 9.02
C TYR A 83 -13.60 -11.52 9.10
N GLY A 84 -14.10 -11.03 10.23
CA GLY A 84 -15.49 -10.61 10.37
C GLY A 84 -15.78 -9.40 9.48
N MET A 85 -15.07 -8.31 9.75
CA MET A 85 -15.05 -7.11 8.93
C MET A 85 -13.62 -6.59 8.78
N ILE A 86 -13.24 -6.25 7.56
CA ILE A 86 -12.00 -5.53 7.26
C ILE A 86 -12.32 -4.26 6.46
N VAL A 87 -11.78 -3.14 6.92
CA VAL A 87 -11.89 -1.83 6.29
C VAL A 87 -10.50 -1.30 6.06
N ARG A 88 -10.11 -1.16 4.79
CA ARG A 88 -8.77 -0.77 4.40
C ARG A 88 -8.80 0.39 3.42
N SER A 89 -7.98 1.39 3.71
CA SER A 89 -7.59 2.41 2.74
C SER A 89 -6.07 2.36 2.57
N ALA A 90 -5.59 2.20 1.34
CA ALA A 90 -4.15 2.12 1.07
C ALA A 90 -3.74 2.98 -0.13
N GLY A 91 -2.75 3.84 0.09
CA GLY A 91 -2.15 4.63 -0.98
C GLY A 91 -1.39 3.77 -1.97
N GLY A 92 -1.35 4.18 -3.23
CA GLY A 92 -0.56 3.53 -4.27
C GLY A 92 0.94 3.68 -4.02
N ARG A 93 1.69 2.60 -4.27
CA ARG A 93 3.15 2.61 -4.29
C ARG A 93 3.66 3.40 -5.50
N GLY A 94 4.75 4.15 -5.33
CA GLY A 94 5.53 4.66 -6.45
C GLY A 94 6.24 3.54 -7.22
N GLY A 95 6.30 3.65 -8.54
CA GLY A 95 7.03 2.73 -9.39
C GLY A 95 8.54 2.96 -9.31
N ASP A 96 9.34 1.95 -9.57
CA ASP A 96 10.79 2.10 -9.53
C ASP A 96 11.32 2.78 -10.80
N GLY A 97 12.35 3.61 -10.64
CA GLY A 97 13.22 4.01 -11.74
C GLY A 97 14.03 2.83 -12.26
N ASN A 98 14.80 3.04 -13.32
CA ASN A 98 15.54 1.96 -13.96
C ASN A 98 16.94 2.39 -14.40
N THR A 99 17.67 1.43 -14.94
CA THR A 99 19.10 1.58 -15.16
C THR A 99 19.40 2.18 -16.53
N SER A 100 20.41 3.06 -16.57
CA SER A 100 21.04 3.45 -17.82
C SER A 100 22.42 2.84 -17.97
N ALA A 101 22.78 2.51 -19.21
CA ALA A 101 24.11 2.06 -19.58
C ALA A 101 24.63 2.86 -20.78
N SER A 102 25.82 3.42 -20.62
CA SER A 102 26.48 4.20 -21.67
C SER A 102 27.99 4.03 -21.65
N ILE A 103 28.66 4.51 -22.71
CA ILE A 103 30.12 4.64 -22.71
C ILE A 103 30.52 5.95 -21.99
N PHE A 104 29.87 7.07 -22.30
CA PHE A 104 30.25 8.38 -21.75
C PHE A 104 29.41 8.79 -20.54
N VAL A 105 28.12 9.10 -20.72
CA VAL A 105 27.29 9.65 -19.64
C VAL A 105 26.03 8.81 -19.43
N GLY A 106 25.91 8.20 -18.25
CA GLY A 106 24.75 7.42 -17.85
C GLY A 106 24.08 8.05 -16.63
N ASN A 107 22.79 8.34 -16.73
CA ASN A 107 21.98 8.74 -15.58
C ASN A 107 20.88 7.70 -15.33
N GLY A 108 20.90 7.12 -14.14
CA GLY A 108 19.77 6.36 -13.61
C GLY A 108 18.61 7.31 -13.37
N SER A 109 17.41 6.76 -13.28
CA SER A 109 16.21 7.56 -13.13
C SER A 109 15.64 7.48 -11.72
N ASN A 110 14.83 8.47 -11.35
CA ASN A 110 14.24 8.50 -10.02
C ASN A 110 13.11 7.48 -9.87
N GLY A 111 12.89 7.04 -8.64
CA GLY A 111 11.65 6.36 -8.27
C GLY A 111 10.46 7.30 -8.30
N GLY A 112 9.29 6.77 -8.62
CA GLY A 112 8.03 7.50 -8.59
C GLY A 112 7.56 7.77 -7.16
N ALA A 113 6.80 8.85 -7.00
CA ALA A 113 6.23 9.22 -5.70
C ALA A 113 5.04 8.31 -5.34
N PRO A 114 4.89 7.90 -4.07
CA PRO A 114 3.68 7.28 -3.58
C PRO A 114 2.64 8.32 -3.18
N THR A 115 1.46 7.82 -2.82
CA THR A 115 0.35 8.63 -2.29
C THR A 115 -0.05 8.19 -0.90
N GLY A 116 -0.71 9.07 -0.15
CA GLY A 116 -1.18 8.76 1.21
C GLY A 116 -2.29 7.71 1.26
N GLY A 117 -2.42 7.07 2.42
CA GLY A 117 -3.63 6.34 2.78
C GLY A 117 -4.77 7.33 3.03
N GLY A 118 -5.99 6.95 2.68
CA GLY A 118 -7.19 7.70 3.05
C GLY A 118 -7.67 7.30 4.44
N ASN A 119 -8.70 7.97 4.94
CA ASN A 119 -9.30 7.61 6.23
C ASN A 119 -10.00 6.25 6.13
N ALA A 120 -9.84 5.42 7.17
CA ALA A 120 -10.53 4.14 7.30
C ALA A 120 -11.40 4.16 8.56
N SER A 121 -12.70 3.87 8.41
CA SER A 121 -13.68 3.86 9.51
C SER A 121 -14.46 2.56 9.53
N GLY A 122 -14.42 1.85 10.66
CA GLY A 122 -15.21 0.65 10.91
C GLY A 122 -16.18 0.84 12.07
N GLU A 123 -17.47 0.63 11.82
CA GLU A 123 -18.52 0.72 12.83
C GLU A 123 -19.24 -0.61 13.00
N ASN A 124 -19.25 -1.15 14.23
CA ASN A 124 -20.01 -2.35 14.57
C ASN A 124 -21.05 -2.06 15.67
N SER A 125 -22.32 -2.26 15.33
CA SER A 125 -23.48 -2.29 16.24
C SER A 125 -24.19 -3.65 16.22
N GLY A 126 -23.74 -4.59 15.39
CA GLY A 126 -24.22 -5.97 15.30
C GLY A 126 -23.33 -6.98 16.03
N GLU A 127 -23.58 -8.28 15.82
CA GLU A 127 -22.77 -9.35 16.40
C GLU A 127 -21.78 -9.90 15.36
N ILE A 128 -20.50 -9.92 15.72
CA ILE A 128 -19.44 -10.52 14.91
C ILE A 128 -18.88 -11.73 15.66
N THR A 129 -18.88 -12.90 15.04
CA THR A 129 -18.26 -14.12 15.54
C THR A 129 -17.24 -14.63 14.52
N THR A 130 -15.99 -14.80 14.93
CA THR A 130 -14.94 -15.41 14.07
C THR A 130 -14.33 -16.64 14.74
N ARG A 131 -14.08 -17.68 13.94
CA ARG A 131 -13.58 -18.98 14.41
C ARG A 131 -12.44 -19.49 13.53
N GLY A 132 -11.27 -19.69 14.13
CA GLY A 132 -10.09 -20.24 13.46
C GLY A 132 -8.81 -19.56 13.93
N ASP A 133 -7.67 -20.22 13.72
CA ASP A 133 -6.38 -19.61 14.07
C ASP A 133 -6.14 -18.35 13.21
N PHE A 134 -5.67 -17.29 13.84
CA PHE A 134 -5.43 -15.97 13.24
C PHE A 134 -6.69 -15.31 12.65
N ALA A 135 -7.89 -15.76 13.05
CA ALA A 135 -9.13 -15.13 12.63
C ALA A 135 -9.39 -13.83 13.41
N SER A 136 -9.66 -12.74 12.69
CA SER A 136 -9.83 -11.40 13.30
C SER A 136 -11.27 -10.90 13.19
N GLY A 137 -11.77 -10.23 14.23
CA GLY A 137 -13.14 -9.72 14.29
C GLY A 137 -13.34 -8.50 13.41
N LEU A 138 -12.85 -7.34 13.86
CA LEU A 138 -12.89 -6.07 13.13
C LEU A 138 -11.46 -5.55 12.91
N VAL A 139 -11.08 -5.36 11.65
CA VAL A 139 -9.78 -4.79 11.27
C VAL A 139 -10.00 -3.49 10.51
N VAL A 140 -9.37 -2.42 10.94
CA VAL A 140 -9.40 -1.11 10.28
C VAL A 140 -7.98 -0.63 10.05
N GLN A 141 -7.61 -0.40 8.79
CA GLN A 141 -6.26 -0.02 8.41
C GLN A 141 -6.26 1.16 7.45
N SER A 142 -5.44 2.16 7.76
CA SER A 142 -5.03 3.19 6.81
C SER A 142 -3.54 3.09 6.56
N VAL A 143 -3.14 2.94 5.31
CA VAL A 143 -1.76 2.65 4.92
C VAL A 143 -1.27 3.65 3.89
N GLY A 144 -0.20 4.37 4.19
CA GLY A 144 0.52 5.20 3.23
C GLY A 144 1.23 4.36 2.16
N GLY A 145 1.28 4.88 0.93
CA GLY A 145 2.02 4.25 -0.15
C GLY A 145 3.53 4.30 0.07
N ALA A 146 4.25 3.26 -0.37
CA ALA A 146 5.71 3.23 -0.30
C ALA A 146 6.37 3.84 -1.54
N GLY A 147 7.49 4.53 -1.36
CA GLY A 147 8.20 5.20 -2.45
C GLY A 147 8.85 4.24 -3.44
N GLY A 148 9.00 4.70 -4.69
CA GLY A 148 9.76 3.99 -5.70
C GLY A 148 11.27 4.09 -5.45
N SER A 149 12.00 3.05 -5.82
CA SER A 149 13.47 3.06 -5.78
C SER A 149 14.05 3.76 -7.00
N GLY A 150 15.16 4.45 -6.84
CA GLY A 150 15.95 5.01 -7.94
C GLY A 150 16.72 3.94 -8.71
N GLY A 151 16.94 4.20 -9.99
CA GLY A 151 17.63 3.31 -10.91
C GLY A 151 19.14 3.56 -10.97
N GLY A 152 19.89 2.54 -11.41
CA GLY A 152 21.35 2.60 -11.48
C GLY A 152 21.89 3.31 -12.72
N ALA A 153 23.20 3.56 -12.73
CA ALA A 153 23.90 4.15 -13.86
C ALA A 153 25.26 3.50 -14.14
N PHE A 154 25.53 3.26 -15.43
CA PHE A 154 26.84 2.83 -15.93
C PHE A 154 27.34 3.79 -17.03
N GLY A 155 28.58 4.27 -16.89
CA GLY A 155 29.25 5.10 -17.89
C GLY A 155 30.54 5.72 -17.35
N LEU A 156 31.36 6.33 -18.22
CA LEU A 156 32.56 7.08 -17.79
C LEU A 156 32.23 8.12 -16.71
N PHE A 157 31.10 8.81 -16.90
CA PHE A 157 30.43 9.70 -15.96
C PHE A 157 29.04 9.13 -15.62
N GLY A 158 28.80 8.80 -14.36
CA GLY A 158 27.58 8.10 -13.92
C GLY A 158 26.85 8.79 -12.78
N GLY A 159 25.53 8.94 -12.87
CA GLY A 159 24.69 9.45 -11.79
C GLY A 159 23.53 8.49 -11.48
N GLY A 160 23.48 7.91 -10.29
CA GLY A 160 22.36 7.07 -9.87
C GLY A 160 21.12 7.92 -9.58
N GLY A 161 19.93 7.38 -9.82
CA GLY A 161 18.68 8.06 -9.53
C GLY A 161 18.31 8.01 -8.04
N SER A 162 17.54 8.97 -7.55
CA SER A 162 17.09 8.98 -6.16
C SER A 162 15.86 8.09 -5.94
N GLY A 163 15.73 7.54 -4.74
CA GLY A 163 14.47 6.98 -4.27
C GLY A 163 13.46 8.07 -3.93
N ALA A 164 12.19 7.70 -3.83
CA ALA A 164 11.12 8.60 -3.40
C ALA A 164 10.73 8.35 -1.94
N ASP A 165 10.33 9.40 -1.22
CA ASP A 165 9.85 9.26 0.16
C ASP A 165 8.57 8.41 0.22
N GLY A 166 8.37 7.71 1.33
CA GLY A 166 7.08 7.09 1.67
C GLY A 166 6.02 8.16 1.97
N ASN A 167 4.75 7.79 1.88
CA ASN A 167 3.65 8.68 2.22
C ASN A 167 3.01 8.32 3.56
N ASN A 168 2.23 9.24 4.13
CA ASN A 168 1.61 9.03 5.43
C ASN A 168 0.40 8.10 5.34
N GLY A 169 0.14 7.38 6.43
CA GLY A 169 -1.18 6.80 6.68
C GLY A 169 -2.18 7.92 6.99
N GLY A 170 -3.44 7.69 6.66
CA GLY A 170 -4.56 8.48 7.16
C GLY A 170 -5.00 8.00 8.54
N THR A 171 -6.08 8.59 9.06
CA THR A 171 -6.62 8.15 10.35
C THR A 171 -7.37 6.83 10.20
N ALA A 172 -7.13 5.90 11.13
CA ALA A 172 -7.88 4.66 11.26
C ALA A 172 -8.74 4.72 12.53
N THR A 173 -10.05 4.52 12.39
CA THR A 173 -11.01 4.60 13.49
C THR A 173 -11.90 3.37 13.51
N ALA A 174 -12.08 2.76 14.69
CA ALA A 174 -13.08 1.72 14.88
C ALA A 174 -13.98 2.04 16.09
N THR A 175 -15.27 1.81 15.92
CA THR A 175 -16.27 1.90 16.98
C THR A 175 -17.02 0.59 17.07
N ASN A 176 -17.17 0.06 18.28
CA ASN A 176 -17.97 -1.13 18.54
C ASN A 176 -18.91 -0.90 19.72
N THR A 177 -20.22 -1.00 19.47
CA THR A 177 -21.28 -0.83 20.47
C THR A 177 -22.01 -2.13 20.80
N ASN A 178 -21.61 -3.25 20.21
CA ASN A 178 -22.17 -4.58 20.46
C ASN A 178 -21.05 -5.63 20.55
N ARG A 179 -21.31 -6.92 20.28
CA ARG A 179 -20.37 -8.00 20.62
C ARG A 179 -19.51 -8.45 19.45
N ILE A 180 -18.20 -8.52 19.68
CA ILE A 180 -17.23 -9.19 18.82
C ILE A 180 -16.64 -10.37 19.60
N THR A 181 -16.82 -11.58 19.08
CA THR A 181 -16.30 -12.82 19.67
C THR A 181 -15.33 -13.46 18.69
N THR A 182 -14.10 -13.73 19.12
CA THR A 182 -13.08 -14.38 18.28
C THR A 182 -12.50 -15.58 19.01
N SER A 183 -12.15 -16.63 18.27
CA SER A 183 -11.65 -17.88 18.85
C SER A 183 -10.64 -18.55 17.92
N GLY A 184 -9.59 -19.13 18.51
CA GLY A 184 -8.43 -19.69 17.79
C GLY A 184 -7.12 -19.07 18.28
N ILE A 185 -6.01 -19.70 17.92
CA ILE A 185 -4.66 -19.21 18.30
C ILE A 185 -4.37 -17.94 17.51
N GLY A 186 -3.95 -16.86 18.19
CA GLY A 186 -3.61 -15.59 17.54
C GLY A 186 -4.82 -14.82 16.98
N ALA A 187 -6.04 -15.17 17.36
CA ALA A 187 -7.25 -14.45 17.00
C ALA A 187 -7.29 -13.05 17.64
N ILE A 188 -7.70 -12.04 16.87
CA ILE A 188 -7.74 -10.64 17.33
C ILE A 188 -9.17 -10.14 17.30
N GLY A 189 -9.67 -9.62 18.44
CA GLY A 189 -11.01 -9.04 18.52
C GLY A 189 -11.17 -7.82 17.61
N MET A 190 -10.35 -6.79 17.85
CA MET A 190 -10.33 -5.56 17.07
C MET A 190 -8.89 -5.09 16.86
N LEU A 191 -8.54 -4.76 15.63
CA LEU A 191 -7.24 -4.19 15.24
C LEU A 191 -7.48 -2.87 14.49
N VAL A 192 -6.80 -1.80 14.91
CA VAL A 192 -6.91 -0.48 14.31
C VAL A 192 -5.51 0.07 14.12
N GLU A 193 -5.11 0.32 12.88
CA GLU A 193 -3.74 0.74 12.56
C GLU A 193 -3.73 1.87 11.53
N SER A 194 -3.01 2.94 11.86
CA SER A 194 -2.51 3.88 10.86
C SER A 194 -1.03 3.60 10.63
N ILE A 195 -0.64 3.42 9.38
CA ILE A 195 0.70 2.96 8.99
C ILE A 195 1.24 3.92 7.93
N GLY A 196 2.40 4.52 8.19
CA GLY A 196 3.17 5.25 7.18
C GLY A 196 3.84 4.30 6.18
N GLY A 197 3.97 4.73 4.94
CA GLY A 197 4.67 3.98 3.89
C GLY A 197 6.19 4.07 4.02
N GLY A 198 6.90 3.06 3.49
CA GLY A 198 8.37 3.08 3.45
C GLY A 198 8.93 4.01 2.36
N GLY A 199 10.15 4.53 2.55
CA GLY A 199 10.89 5.23 1.51
C GLY A 199 11.54 4.29 0.50
N GLY A 200 11.97 4.85 -0.63
CA GLY A 200 12.68 4.14 -1.69
C GLY A 200 14.20 4.24 -1.57
N ASP A 201 14.89 3.24 -2.11
CA ASP A 201 16.34 3.21 -2.16
C ASP A 201 16.89 4.13 -3.26
N GLY A 202 18.08 4.68 -3.04
CA GLY A 202 18.84 5.37 -4.10
C GLY A 202 19.55 4.37 -5.02
N GLY A 203 19.66 4.69 -6.30
CA GLY A 203 20.33 3.86 -7.30
C GLY A 203 21.86 3.97 -7.26
N GLY A 204 22.56 2.86 -7.51
CA GLY A 204 24.02 2.86 -7.61
C GLY A 204 24.55 3.48 -8.90
N ALA A 205 25.80 3.94 -8.89
CA ALA A 205 26.49 4.38 -10.11
C ALA A 205 27.90 3.79 -10.19
N ALA A 206 28.33 3.47 -11.40
CA ALA A 206 29.69 2.97 -11.67
C ALA A 206 30.31 3.69 -12.89
N GLY A 207 31.52 4.22 -12.70
CA GLY A 207 32.25 4.99 -13.70
C GLY A 207 33.62 5.45 -13.22
N ILE A 208 34.30 6.28 -14.02
CA ILE A 208 35.52 6.98 -13.55
C ILE A 208 35.12 8.11 -12.60
N VAL A 209 34.05 8.83 -12.94
CA VAL A 209 33.41 9.79 -12.05
C VAL A 209 31.98 9.36 -11.86
N SER A 210 31.64 8.92 -10.66
CA SER A 210 30.30 8.44 -10.37
C SER A 210 29.77 8.93 -9.04
N VAL A 211 28.48 9.27 -9.03
CA VAL A 211 27.73 9.67 -7.82
C VAL A 211 26.51 8.78 -7.72
N GLY A 212 26.33 8.09 -6.60
CA GLY A 212 25.13 7.31 -6.32
C GLY A 212 23.93 8.21 -6.04
N GLY A 213 22.73 7.62 -6.16
CA GLY A 213 21.48 8.26 -5.80
C GLY A 213 21.27 8.34 -4.29
N ILE A 214 20.29 9.16 -3.91
CA ILE A 214 19.92 9.39 -2.50
C ILE A 214 18.73 8.49 -2.15
N GLY A 215 18.83 7.77 -1.03
CA GLY A 215 17.69 7.05 -0.45
C GLY A 215 16.75 8.00 0.29
N ALA A 216 15.50 7.58 0.48
CA ALA A 216 14.42 8.43 0.95
C ALA A 216 13.81 7.95 2.29
N GLY A 217 13.11 8.84 2.99
CA GLY A 217 12.52 8.59 4.29
C GLY A 217 11.16 7.88 4.21
N GLY A 218 10.71 7.30 5.32
CA GLY A 218 9.36 6.78 5.46
C GLY A 218 8.33 7.86 5.81
N GLY A 219 7.06 7.57 5.59
CA GLY A 219 5.92 8.37 6.05
C GLY A 219 5.55 8.11 7.51
N THR A 220 4.69 8.96 8.06
CA THR A 220 4.17 8.85 9.42
C THR A 220 2.82 8.15 9.47
N ALA A 221 2.47 7.60 10.63
CA ALA A 221 1.07 7.31 10.97
C ALA A 221 0.28 8.61 11.17
N GLY A 222 -1.05 8.54 11.15
CA GLY A 222 -1.98 9.65 11.33
C GLY A 222 -3.04 9.41 12.40
#